data_AF-A0A3Q9XV84-F1
#
_entry.id   AF-A0A3Q9XV84-F1
#
_cell.length_a   1.000
_cell.length_b   1.000
_cell.length_c   1.000
_cell.angle_alpha   90.00
_cell.angle_beta   90.00
_cell.angle_gamma   90.00
#
_symmetry.space_group_name_H-M   'P 1'
#
loop_
_entity.id
_entity.type
_entity.pdbx_description
1 polymer ?
#
loop_
_entity_poly.entity_id
_entity_poly.type
_entity_poly.pdbx_seq_one_letter_code
_entity_poly.pdbx_strand_id
1 'polypeptide(L)' 'MPNPHLLMRPFITREAVLSSKIEGTQATIGEILAASVGISVQRNPDDLREVQNYIRPLSKLE' A
#
# COMPACT_ATOMS: atom_id res chain seq x y z
N MET A 1 -15.94 17.54 12.76
CA MET A 1 -14.86 17.80 11.77
C MET A 1 -14.51 16.48 11.09
N PRO A 2 -14.17 16.45 9.79
CA PRO A 2 -13.71 15.22 9.15
C PRO A 2 -12.42 14.74 9.83
N ASN A 3 -12.29 13.43 10.05
CA ASN A 3 -11.10 12.85 10.67
C ASN A 3 -9.91 12.98 9.70
N PRO A 4 -8.87 13.79 9.99
CA PRO A 4 -7.75 14.04 9.07
C PRO A 4 -6.98 12.76 8.70
N HIS A 5 -7.02 11.74 9.56
CA HIS A 5 -6.41 10.43 9.30
C HIS A 5 -7.11 9.63 8.17
N LEU A 6 -8.35 10.00 7.79
CA LEU A 6 -9.05 9.33 6.68
C LEU A 6 -8.33 9.51 5.34
N LEU A 7 -7.65 10.64 5.15
CA LEU A 7 -6.98 10.94 3.88
C LEU A 7 -5.53 10.45 3.86
N MET A 8 -4.87 10.37 5.01
CA MET A 8 -3.45 10.04 5.07
C MET A 8 -3.13 8.63 4.59
N ARG A 9 -3.93 7.65 4.98
CA ARG A 9 -3.69 6.24 4.64
C ARG A 9 -3.79 5.94 3.13
N PRO A 10 -4.76 6.49 2.39
CA PRO A 10 -4.75 6.48 0.92
C PRO A 10 -3.51 7.14 0.30
N PHE A 11 -3.01 8.25 0.86
CA PHE A 11 -1.80 8.92 0.35
C PHE A 11 -0.54 8.07 0.55
N ILE A 12 -0.33 7.53 1.75
CA ILE A 12 0.79 6.62 2.06
C ILE A 12 0.74 5.39 1.14
N THR A 13 -0.44 4.81 0.95
CA THR A 13 -0.59 3.63 0.08
C THR A 13 -0.26 3.95 -1.39
N ARG A 14 -0.71 5.11 -1.88
CA ARG A 14 -0.40 5.56 -3.24
C ARG A 14 1.09 5.81 -3.43
N GLU A 15 1.73 6.48 -2.48
CA GLU A 15 3.17 6.74 -2.51
C GLU A 15 3.95 5.42 -2.51
N ALA A 16 3.65 4.50 -1.60
CA ALA A 16 4.30 3.20 -1.51
C ALA A 16 4.20 2.40 -2.82
N VAL A 17 3.03 2.39 -3.47
CA VAL A 17 2.86 1.72 -4.78
C VAL A 17 3.68 2.37 -5.88
N LEU A 18 3.78 3.70 -5.89
CA LEU A 18 4.59 4.42 -6.89
C LEU A 18 6.09 4.20 -6.67
N SER A 19 6.53 4.21 -5.42
CA SER A 19 7.92 3.97 -5.04
C SER A 19 8.32 2.51 -5.28
N SER A 20 7.54 1.52 -4.87
CA SER A 20 7.85 0.13 -5.21
C SER A 20 7.82 -0.14 -6.72
N LYS A 21 7.08 0.64 -7.53
CA LYS A 21 7.07 0.48 -8.99
C LYS A 21 8.41 0.87 -9.63
N ILE A 22 9.16 1.82 -9.06
CA ILE A 22 10.50 2.16 -9.57
C ILE A 22 11.53 1.06 -9.28
N GLU A 23 11.26 0.20 -8.29
CA GLU A 23 12.07 -0.98 -7.93
C GLU A 23 11.67 -2.25 -8.70
N GLY A 24 10.61 -2.18 -9.52
CA GLY A 24 10.18 -3.25 -10.43
C GLY A 24 8.93 -4.00 -9.99
N THR A 25 8.30 -3.64 -8.87
CA THR A 25 7.02 -4.24 -8.50
C THR A 25 5.92 -3.86 -9.48
N GLN A 26 4.95 -4.77 -9.65
CA GLN A 26 3.83 -4.57 -10.55
C GLN A 26 2.49 -4.41 -9.80
N ALA A 27 2.52 -4.31 -8.47
CA ALA A 27 1.34 -4.14 -7.65
C ALA A 27 0.57 -2.83 -7.98
N THR A 28 -0.75 -2.89 -7.81
CA THR A 28 -1.66 -1.75 -7.95
C THR A 28 -2.27 -1.37 -6.59
N ILE A 29 -2.74 -0.13 -6.46
CA ILE A 29 -3.45 0.31 -5.25
C ILE A 29 -4.67 -0.58 -4.96
N GLY A 30 -5.41 -0.98 -6.00
CA GLY A 30 -6.58 -1.85 -5.84
C GLY A 30 -6.22 -3.22 -5.24
N GLU A 31 -5.11 -3.82 -5.68
CA GLU A 31 -4.64 -5.10 -5.14
C GLU A 31 -4.16 -4.98 -3.70
N ILE A 32 -3.48 -3.88 -3.35
CA ILE A 32 -3.05 -3.63 -1.97
C ILE A 32 -4.24 -3.41 -1.05
N LEU A 33 -5.25 -2.64 -1.49
CA LEU A 33 -6.47 -2.44 -0.74
C LEU A 33 -7.25 -3.74 -0.57
N ALA A 34 -7.41 -4.53 -1.64
CA ALA A 34 -8.07 -5.84 -1.59
C ALA A 34 -7.34 -6.80 -0.63
N ALA A 35 -6.02 -6.91 -0.73
CA ALA A 35 -5.21 -7.71 0.17
C ALA A 35 -5.32 -7.25 1.64
N SER A 36 -5.42 -5.93 1.89
CA SER A 36 -5.55 -5.38 3.24
C SER A 36 -6.85 -5.77 3.97
N VAL A 37 -7.89 -6.13 3.21
CA VAL A 37 -9.17 -6.62 3.74
C VAL A 37 -9.33 -8.14 3.59
N GLY A 38 -8.23 -8.85 3.29
CA GLY A 38 -8.21 -10.31 3.17
C GLY A 38 -8.77 -10.87 1.86
N ILE A 39 -9.01 -10.04 0.85
CA ILE A 39 -9.39 -10.51 -0.48
C ILE A 39 -8.13 -11.05 -1.19
N SER A 40 -8.23 -12.29 -1.66
CA SER A 40 -7.16 -12.91 -2.45
C SER A 40 -7.02 -12.20 -3.80
N VAL A 41 -5.79 -11.88 -4.18
CA VAL A 41 -5.47 -11.24 -5.45
C VAL A 41 -4.47 -12.10 -6.21
N GLN A 42 -4.61 -12.15 -7.53
CA GLN A 42 -3.66 -12.85 -8.40
C GLN A 42 -2.43 -11.98 -8.68
N ARG A 43 -1.64 -11.72 -7.64
CA ARG A 43 -0.39 -10.94 -7.69
C ARG A 43 0.73 -11.75 -7.06
N ASN A 44 1.96 -11.52 -7.53
CA ASN A 44 3.15 -12.06 -6.86
C ASN A 44 3.15 -11.62 -5.38
N PRO A 45 3.20 -12.56 -4.41
CA PRO A 45 3.24 -12.22 -3.00
C PRO A 45 4.42 -11.32 -2.62
N ASP A 46 5.54 -11.42 -3.34
CA ASP A 46 6.71 -10.58 -3.10
C ASP A 46 6.44 -9.11 -3.44
N ASP A 47 5.77 -8.82 -4.56
CA ASP A 47 5.35 -7.46 -4.92
C ASP A 47 4.44 -6.85 -3.84
N LEU A 48 3.49 -7.62 -3.31
CA LEU A 48 2.59 -7.16 -2.24
C LEU A 48 3.37 -6.89 -0.95
N ARG A 49 4.31 -7.78 -0.62
CA ARG A 49 5.13 -7.68 0.58
C ARG A 49 6.06 -6.47 0.52
N GLU A 50 6.63 -6.18 -0.63
CA GLU A 50 7.50 -5.02 -0.84
C GLU A 50 6.76 -3.71 -0.58
N VAL A 51 5.56 -3.55 -1.16
CA VAL A 51 4.72 -2.37 -0.91
C VAL A 51 4.34 -2.27 0.57
N GLN A 52 4.02 -3.39 1.23
CA GLN A 52 3.73 -3.39 2.68
C GLN A 52 4.94 -2.98 3.53
N ASN A 53 6.16 -3.35 3.12
CA ASN A 53 7.38 -2.91 3.79
C ASN A 53 7.59 -1.41 3.67
N TYR A 54 7.13 -0.78 2.59
CA TYR A 54 7.13 0.68 2.43
C TYR A 54 6.06 1.36 3.31
N ILE A 55 4.85 0.77 3.41
CA ILE A 55 3.74 1.35 4.20
C ILE A 55 4.02 1.28 5.71
N ARG A 56 4.60 0.18 6.21
CA ARG A 56 4.69 -0.12 7.64
C ARG A 56 5.50 0.92 8.45
N PRO A 57 6.66 1.43 7.98
CA PRO A 57 7.38 2.52 8.66
C PRO A 57 6.59 3.84 8.64
N LEU A 58 6.00 4.21 7.50
CA LEU A 58 5.28 5.47 7.33
C LEU A 58 4.02 5.54 8.19
N SER A 59 3.34 4.41 8.38
CA SER A 59 2.13 4.32 9.20
C SER A 59 2.38 4.44 10.71
N LYS A 60 3.64 4.32 11.18
CA LYS A 60 4.01 4.50 12.60
C LYS A 60 4.28 5.97 12.96
N LEU A 61 4.34 6.84 11.96
CA LEU A 61 4.56 8.28 12.14
C LEU A 61 3.25 9.06 12.29
N GLU A 62 2.10 8.35 12.24
CA GLU A 62 0.75 8.89 12.39
C GLU A 62 0.17 8.68 13.79
#